data_AF-A0A1J5ABZ2-F1
#
_entry.id   AF-A0A1J5ABZ2-F1
#
_cell.length_a   1.000
_cell.length_b   1.000
_cell.length_c   1.000
_cell.angle_alpha   90.00
_cell.angle_beta   90.00
_cell.angle_gamma   90.00
#
_symmetry.space_group_name_H-M   'P 1'
#
loop_
_entity.id
_entity.type
_entity.pdbx_description
1 polymer ?
#
loop_
_entity_poly.entity_id
_entity_poly.type
_entity_poly.pdbx_seq_one_letter_code
_entity_poly.pdbx_strand_id
1 'polypeptide(L)'
;MDAVPLRFIDEQIEVVFDAPPVFSKRPPCPDGFIWRGAPYRVAEMLGEWHDYRRRGAMAHNMRDAHLATAARRGSWGVGRACFRVRTAGGQIFDLYYDRAPQGAAQRGGAWWLYRELARGEEET
;
A
#
# COMPACT_ATOMS: atom_id res chain seq x y z
N MET A 1 -5.50 1.53 16.80
CA MET A 1 -6.23 2.75 16.44
C MET A 1 -7.34 2.37 15.48
N ASP A 2 -8.58 2.51 15.93
CA ASP A 2 -9.74 2.34 15.07
C ASP A 2 -9.85 3.56 14.16
N ALA A 3 -9.92 3.33 12.86
CA ALA A 3 -10.03 4.36 11.85
C ALA A 3 -11.13 3.93 10.87
N VAL A 4 -12.13 4.78 10.71
CA VAL A 4 -13.31 4.51 9.88
C VAL A 4 -13.11 5.12 8.49
N PRO A 5 -13.40 4.39 7.40
CA PRO A 5 -13.24 4.94 6.06
C PRO A 5 -14.07 6.22 5.87
N LEU A 6 -13.41 7.31 5.50
CA LEU A 6 -14.04 8.60 5.19
C LEU A 6 -14.39 8.68 3.71
N ARG A 7 -13.43 8.35 2.83
CA ARG A 7 -13.66 8.29 1.39
C ARG A 7 -12.74 7.29 0.70
N PHE A 8 -13.21 6.74 -0.41
CA PHE A 8 -12.41 5.93 -1.34
C PHE A 8 -11.73 6.83 -2.38
N ILE A 9 -10.50 6.50 -2.78
CA ILE A 9 -9.69 7.29 -3.70
C ILE A 9 -9.19 6.42 -4.86
N ASP A 10 -8.34 5.44 -4.56
CA ASP A 10 -7.70 4.52 -5.53
C ASP A 10 -6.98 5.23 -6.70
N GLU A 11 -6.18 6.23 -6.35
CA GLU A 11 -5.40 7.03 -7.31
C GLU A 11 -3.90 6.76 -7.16
N GLN A 12 -3.17 6.78 -8.28
CA GLN A 12 -1.71 6.69 -8.25
C GLN A 12 -1.09 7.93 -7.60
N ILE A 13 -0.02 7.73 -6.84
CA ILE A 13 0.73 8.80 -6.17
C ILE A 13 2.23 8.66 -6.42
N GLU A 14 2.92 9.79 -6.30
CA GLU A 14 4.38 9.82 -6.23
C GLU A 14 4.79 9.81 -4.76
N VAL A 15 5.72 8.94 -4.37
CA VAL A 15 6.22 8.87 -3.00
C VAL A 15 7.56 9.57 -2.84
N VAL A 16 7.80 10.11 -1.66
CA VAL A 16 9.03 10.79 -1.26
C VAL A 16 9.69 9.98 -0.15
N PHE A 17 10.99 9.75 -0.30
CA PHE A 17 11.85 9.18 0.74
C PHE A 17 12.96 10.19 1.07
N ASP A 18 13.15 10.50 2.34
CA ASP A 18 14.15 11.47 2.80
C ASP A 18 15.57 10.90 2.73
N ALA A 19 15.69 9.59 2.96
CA ALA A 19 16.92 8.84 2.73
C ALA A 19 16.73 7.94 1.49
N PRO A 20 17.76 7.76 0.65
CA PRO A 20 17.69 6.81 -0.46
C PRO A 20 17.32 5.43 0.10
N PRO A 21 16.21 4.81 -0.32
CA PRO A 21 15.85 3.50 0.19
C PRO A 21 16.93 2.51 -0.23
N VAL A 22 17.52 1.81 0.74
CA VAL A 22 18.42 0.69 0.45
C VAL A 22 17.64 -0.27 -0.44
N PHE A 23 18.16 -0.54 -1.64
CA PHE A 23 17.45 -1.25 -2.71
C PHE A 23 16.89 -2.58 -2.21
N SER A 24 15.63 -2.56 -1.77
CA SER A 24 14.98 -3.66 -1.08
C SER A 24 13.79 -4.11 -1.92
N LYS A 25 13.60 -5.43 -1.99
CA LYS A 25 12.44 -6.05 -2.67
C LYS A 25 11.11 -5.69 -2.01
N ARG A 26 11.13 -5.04 -0.83
CA ARG A 26 9.99 -4.47 -0.13
C ARG A 26 10.32 -3.00 0.15
N PRO A 27 9.62 -2.05 -0.46
CA PRO A 27 9.88 -0.66 -0.16
C PRO A 27 9.41 -0.35 1.28
N PRO A 28 10.13 0.51 2.01
CA PRO A 28 9.70 0.95 3.32
C PRO A 28 8.45 1.85 3.21
N CYS A 29 7.85 2.18 4.36
CA CYS A 29 6.85 3.25 4.42
C CYS A 29 7.48 4.54 3.88
N PRO A 30 6.79 5.28 3.01
CA PRO A 30 7.30 6.55 2.51
C PRO A 30 7.26 7.65 3.57
N ASP A 31 8.19 8.61 3.46
CA ASP A 31 8.26 9.80 4.32
C ASP A 31 7.27 10.90 3.88
N GLY A 32 6.76 10.77 2.65
CA GLY A 32 5.71 11.61 2.12
C GLY A 32 5.20 11.12 0.77
N PHE A 33 4.18 11.80 0.26
CA PHE A 33 3.67 11.56 -1.09
C PHE A 33 3.08 12.83 -1.69
N ILE A 34 3.03 12.88 -3.02
CA ILE A 34 2.35 13.93 -3.79
C ILE A 34 1.06 13.33 -4.33
N TRP A 35 -0.06 13.97 -4.01
CA TRP A 35 -1.38 13.60 -4.52
C TRP A 35 -2.06 14.83 -5.11
N ARG A 36 -2.47 14.75 -6.38
CA ARG A 36 -3.09 15.87 -7.14
C ARG A 36 -2.27 17.17 -7.08
N GLY A 37 -0.94 17.05 -7.13
CA GLY A 37 -0.01 18.18 -7.05
C GLY A 37 0.20 18.75 -5.65
N ALA A 38 -0.47 18.23 -4.62
CA ALA A 38 -0.29 18.65 -3.23
C ALA A 38 0.65 17.70 -2.48
N PRO A 39 1.67 18.21 -1.75
CA PRO A 39 2.55 17.38 -0.95
C PRO A 39 1.93 17.04 0.42
N TYR A 40 2.06 15.78 0.82
CA TYR A 40 1.64 15.26 2.12
C TYR A 40 2.85 14.62 2.81
N ARG A 41 3.26 15.15 3.96
CA ARG A 41 4.33 14.56 4.78
C ARG A 41 3.76 13.55 5.74
N VAL A 42 4.36 12.36 5.79
CA VAL A 42 4.01 11.32 6.75
C VAL A 42 4.62 11.72 8.09
N ALA A 43 3.77 11.93 9.10
CA ALA A 43 4.19 12.19 10.47
C ALA A 43 4.35 10.90 11.26
N GLU A 44 3.56 9.87 10.94
CA GLU A 44 3.55 8.62 11.69
C GLU A 44 3.02 7.47 10.82
N MET A 45 3.66 6.30 10.91
CA MET A 45 3.13 5.05 10.36
C MET A 45 2.29 4.36 11.44
N LEU A 46 0.97 4.35 11.25
CA LEU A 46 0.02 3.75 12.18
C LEU A 46 -0.12 2.23 12.01
N GLY A 47 0.29 1.69 10.87
CA GLY A 47 0.29 0.25 10.63
C GLY A 47 0.89 -0.14 9.29
N GLU A 48 1.39 -1.37 9.22
CA GLU A 48 1.92 -2.00 8.00
C GLU A 48 1.31 -3.40 7.88
N TRP A 49 0.85 -3.76 6.68
CA TRP A 49 0.41 -5.12 6.39
C TRP A 49 0.70 -5.48 4.94
N HIS A 50 0.65 -6.77 4.63
CA HIS A 50 0.83 -7.26 3.27
C HIS A 50 -0.45 -7.96 2.82
N ASP A 51 -1.01 -7.52 1.68
CA ASP A 51 -2.13 -8.21 1.04
C ASP A 51 -1.62 -9.19 -0.01
N TYR A 52 -1.66 -10.49 0.31
CA TYR A 52 -1.25 -11.58 -0.59
C TYR A 52 -2.40 -12.13 -1.45
N ARG A 53 -3.60 -11.53 -1.39
CA ARG A 53 -4.75 -11.99 -2.19
C ARG A 53 -4.46 -11.81 -3.68
N ARG A 54 -4.57 -12.91 -4.45
CA ARG A 54 -4.48 -12.87 -5.93
C ARG A 54 -5.81 -12.39 -6.50
N ARG A 55 -5.78 -11.43 -7.44
CA ARG A 55 -6.95 -10.93 -8.19
C ARG A 55 -6.74 -11.07 -9.71
N GLY A 56 -7.81 -11.08 -10.51
CA GLY A 56 -7.76 -11.15 -11.98
C GLY A 56 -7.67 -12.57 -12.56
N ALA A 57 -7.14 -12.73 -13.78
CA ALA A 57 -7.05 -14.02 -14.51
C ALA A 57 -6.30 -15.14 -13.74
N MET A 58 -5.47 -14.75 -12.78
CA MET A 58 -4.74 -15.64 -11.85
C MET A 58 -5.62 -16.25 -10.74
N ALA A 59 -6.90 -15.89 -10.66
CA ALA A 59 -7.88 -16.57 -9.81
C ALA A 59 -8.28 -17.96 -10.36
N HIS A 60 -8.10 -18.21 -11.66
CA HIS A 60 -8.56 -19.44 -12.31
C HIS A 60 -7.53 -20.60 -12.24
N ASN A 61 -6.24 -20.32 -12.07
CA ASN A 61 -5.20 -21.36 -12.10
C ASN A 61 -4.95 -21.95 -10.70
N MET A 62 -5.96 -22.62 -10.15
CA MET A 62 -6.01 -23.17 -8.79
C MET A 62 -5.67 -24.68 -8.78
N ARG A 63 -4.40 -25.04 -8.79
CA ARG A 63 -3.97 -26.36 -8.30
C ARG A 63 -3.64 -26.25 -6.80
N ASP A 64 -4.43 -26.93 -5.99
CA ASP A 64 -4.59 -26.72 -4.53
C ASP A 64 -3.32 -26.84 -3.67
N ALA A 65 -2.29 -27.55 -4.13
CA ALA A 65 -1.12 -27.88 -3.29
C ALA A 65 -0.21 -26.67 -2.93
N HIS A 66 -0.36 -25.52 -3.60
CA HIS A 66 0.50 -24.34 -3.37
C HIS A 66 -0.21 -23.14 -2.71
N LEU A 67 -1.52 -23.23 -2.44
CA LEU A 67 -2.34 -22.11 -1.94
C LEU A 67 -1.98 -21.71 -0.50
N ALA A 68 -1.89 -22.68 0.42
CA ALA A 68 -1.60 -22.42 1.82
C ALA A 68 -0.19 -21.81 2.03
N THR A 69 0.78 -22.25 1.23
CA THR A 69 2.15 -21.75 1.27
C THR A 69 2.28 -20.38 0.61
N ALA A 70 1.61 -20.13 -0.51
CA ALA A 70 1.65 -18.82 -1.19
C ALA A 70 0.83 -17.74 -0.47
N ALA A 71 -0.25 -18.10 0.24
CA ALA A 71 -0.96 -17.19 1.13
C ALA A 71 -0.11 -16.78 2.35
N ARG A 72 0.78 -17.67 2.83
CA ARG A 72 1.71 -17.39 3.95
C ARG A 72 3.02 -16.72 3.52
N ARG A 73 3.56 -17.02 2.34
CA ARG A 73 4.89 -16.55 1.88
C ARG A 73 4.86 -15.52 0.76
N GLY A 74 3.70 -15.33 0.12
CA GLY A 74 3.57 -14.61 -1.15
C GLY A 74 4.14 -15.41 -2.33
N SER A 75 3.54 -15.27 -3.51
CA SER A 75 4.18 -15.73 -4.76
C SER A 75 5.03 -14.62 -5.35
N TRP A 76 6.06 -14.97 -6.11
CA TRP A 76 6.88 -13.99 -6.84
C TRP A 76 5.97 -13.12 -7.74
N GLY A 77 5.95 -11.80 -7.52
CA GLY A 77 5.18 -10.84 -8.31
C GLY A 77 3.71 -10.60 -7.92
N VAL A 78 3.16 -11.25 -6.89
CA VAL A 78 1.76 -11.05 -6.46
C VAL A 78 1.67 -10.71 -4.98
N GLY A 79 1.34 -9.46 -4.66
CA GLY A 79 1.11 -8.99 -3.30
C GLY A 79 1.36 -7.49 -3.15
N ARG A 80 0.54 -6.81 -2.35
CA ARG A 80 0.63 -5.38 -2.07
C ARG A 80 1.26 -5.16 -0.71
N ALA A 81 2.25 -4.27 -0.64
CA ALA A 81 2.73 -3.74 0.63
C ALA A 81 1.83 -2.56 0.99
N CYS A 82 1.13 -2.64 2.10
CA CYS A 82 0.12 -1.66 2.51
C CYS A 82 0.56 -0.96 3.79
N PHE A 83 0.30 0.34 3.85
CA PHE A 83 0.68 1.20 4.97
C PHE A 83 -0.52 2.05 5.36
N ARG A 84 -0.78 2.19 6.66
CA ARG A 84 -1.65 3.23 7.20
C ARG A 84 -0.77 4.31 7.76
N VAL A 85 -0.95 5.53 7.28
CA VAL A 85 -0.12 6.68 7.67
C VAL A 85 -0.99 7.82 8.18
N ARG A 86 -0.46 8.58 9.14
CA ARG A 86 -0.99 9.88 9.54
C ARG A 86 -0.10 10.96 8.94
N THR A 87 -0.71 11.93 8.26
CA THR A 87 0.01 13.06 7.70
C THR A 87 0.30 14.12 8.77
N ALA A 88 1.22 15.04 8.49
CA ALA A 88 1.47 16.20 9.33
C ALA A 88 0.21 17.09 9.52
N GLY A 89 -0.70 17.08 8.54
CA GLY A 89 -2.01 17.73 8.63
C GLY A 89 -3.05 16.96 9.46
N GLY A 90 -2.70 15.81 10.02
CA GLY A 90 -3.56 14.99 10.87
C GLY A 90 -4.49 14.01 10.12
N GLN A 91 -4.46 14.02 8.79
CA GLN A 91 -5.28 13.11 7.97
C GLN A 91 -4.70 11.69 8.01
N ILE A 92 -5.58 10.70 7.94
CA ILE A 92 -5.18 9.28 7.95
C ILE A 92 -5.46 8.69 6.58
N PHE A 93 -4.47 8.02 5.99
CA PHE A 93 -4.60 7.38 4.69
C PHE A 93 -4.10 5.94 4.73
N ASP A 94 -4.75 5.08 3.94
CA ASP A 94 -4.19 3.79 3.56
C ASP A 94 -3.51 3.93 2.18
N LEU A 95 -2.24 3.56 2.12
CA LEU A 95 -1.39 3.52 0.93
C LEU A 95 -1.09 2.07 0.56
N TYR A 96 -0.85 1.79 -0.72
CA TYR A 96 -0.26 0.53 -1.10
C TYR A 96 0.71 0.64 -2.27
N TYR A 97 1.73 -0.22 -2.25
CA TYR A 97 2.63 -0.47 -3.36
C TYR A 97 2.23 -1.78 -4.06
N ASP A 98 1.86 -1.69 -5.33
CA ASP A 98 1.56 -2.84 -6.17
C ASP A 98 2.77 -3.18 -7.06
N ARG A 99 3.31 -4.38 -6.85
CA ARG A 99 4.46 -4.91 -7.60
C ARG A 99 4.07 -5.66 -8.87
N ALA A 100 2.77 -5.81 -9.15
CA ALA A 100 2.31 -6.52 -10.33
C ALA A 100 2.73 -5.74 -11.59
N PRO A 101 3.51 -6.35 -12.50
CA PRO A 101 3.91 -5.67 -13.73
C PRO A 101 2.67 -5.40 -14.60
N GLN A 102 2.36 -4.13 -14.87
CA GLN A 102 1.29 -3.73 -15.80
C GLN A 102 1.77 -3.66 -17.27
N GLY A 103 2.94 -4.21 -17.58
CA GLY A 103 3.49 -4.26 -18.94
C GLY A 103 5.01 -4.27 -18.98
N ALA A 104 5.59 -4.37 -20.18
CA ALA A 104 7.04 -4.47 -20.39
C ALA A 104 7.84 -3.23 -19.92
N ALA A 105 7.18 -2.07 -19.85
CA ALA A 105 7.77 -0.76 -19.51
C ALA A 105 7.75 -0.42 -18.00
N GLN A 106 6.97 -1.13 -17.18
CA GLN A 106 6.80 -0.83 -15.76
C GLN A 106 7.23 -2.01 -14.89
N ARG A 107 8.53 -2.32 -14.93
CA ARG A 107 9.13 -3.42 -14.15
C ARG A 107 9.27 -3.13 -12.66
N GLY A 108 8.98 -1.89 -12.22
CA GLY A 108 9.29 -1.38 -10.89
C GLY A 108 8.11 -1.15 -9.95
N GLY A 109 6.89 -1.63 -10.27
CA GLY A 109 5.69 -1.42 -9.45
C GLY A 109 5.20 0.03 -9.40
N ALA A 110 4.09 0.27 -8.70
CA ALA A 110 3.49 1.61 -8.55
C ALA A 110 2.87 1.81 -7.16
N TRP A 111 2.88 3.05 -6.69
CA TRP A 111 2.26 3.46 -5.43
C TRP A 111 0.88 4.06 -5.64
N TRP A 112 -0.03 3.75 -4.72
CA TRP A 112 -1.43 4.11 -4.79
C TRP A 112 -1.93 4.61 -3.44
N LEU A 113 -2.78 5.63 -3.48
CA LEU A 113 -3.56 6.14 -2.37
C LEU A 113 -4.94 5.48 -2.40
N TYR A 114 -5.23 4.63 -1.42
CA TYR A 114 -6.43 3.80 -1.44
C TYR A 114 -7.65 4.51 -0.91
N ARG A 115 -7.56 5.03 0.32
CA ARG A 115 -8.67 5.67 1.02
C ARG A 115 -8.17 6.63 2.09
N GLU A 116 -8.99 7.62 2.37
CA GLU A 116 -8.86 8.47 3.56
C GLU A 116 -9.72 7.87 4.68
N LEU A 117 -9.25 7.95 5.92
CA LEU A 117 -9.95 7.50 7.10
C LEU A 117 -10.12 8.66 8.09
N ALA A 118 -11.25 8.69 8.77
CA ALA A 118 -11.40 9.51 9.96
C ALA A 118 -10.81 8.75 11.16
N ARG A 119 -10.25 9.52 12.11
CA ARG A 119 -9.88 9.01 13.43
C ARG A 119 -11.16 8.49 14.08
N GLY A 120 -11.19 7.23 14.49
CA GLY A 120 -12.27 6.74 15.33
C GLY A 120 -12.28 7.55 16.62
N GLU A 121 -13.45 8.08 16.98
CA GLU A 121 -13.63 8.68 18.30
C GLU A 121 -13.42 7.56 19.32
N GLU A 122 -12.40 7.70 20.18
CA GLU A 122 -12.32 6.90 21.39
C GLU A 122 -13.49 7.38 22.27
N GLU A 123 -14.60 6.63 22.26
CA GLU A 123 -15.68 6.83 23.24
C GLU A 123 -15.02 6.80 24.63
N THR A 124 -15.04 7.97 25.27
CA THR A 124 -14.46 8.24 26.60
C THR A 124 -15.30 7.59 27.69
#